data_AF-A0A2K3D9Q4-F1
#
_entry.id   AF-A0A2K3D9Q4-F1
#
_cell.length_a   1.000
_cell.length_b   1.000
_cell.length_c   1.000
_cell.angle_alpha   90.00
_cell.angle_beta   90.00
_cell.angle_gamma   90.00
#
_symmetry.space_group_name_H-M   'P 1'
#
loop_
_entity.id
_entity.type
_entity.pdbx_description
1 polymer ?
#
loop_
_entity_poly.entity_id
_entity_poly.type
_entity_poly.pdbx_seq_one_letter_code
_entity_poly.pdbx_strand_id
1 'polypeptide(L)'
;MRAIYAALLLCSCVALAQGASKRCNVLSIVTNVGSWTPTTGPAKYVGVPKPTGYWLVEFTHSYTVFKNAGCSVTVASPKGGLGPADSQGFAFYANDPDSKPLVAKRPDGSSYVPLTENTTAAGSITNAQLANFDILFFVGGTGSMWDFANDANLHRIIRVMWESGKVVSAVCHGPMALVHAKLSDNSSLVAGRAMTGFSNAEEEWLGSSNNVCGLCYPGNEATGCSAGLSPANCSGPHMPTEYAKQGSFLLEDGLKASGAIYMSTQQDWARFYFRPHVVRHGRLVTGQNPGAGRETAEAAYDTHRLLRMTKKKNCPIWSQFADTFCSPVQQTAADPPVKCKTNGYIPKC
;
A
#
# COMPACT_ATOMS: atom_id res chain seq x y z
N MET A 1 0.89 -33.40 -70.81
CA MET A 1 -0.08 -32.35 -70.41
C MET A 1 -0.62 -32.72 -69.04
N ARG A 2 -0.47 -31.84 -68.03
CA ARG A 2 -1.32 -31.63 -66.82
C ARG A 2 -1.61 -32.87 -65.94
N ALA A 3 -1.46 -32.93 -64.62
CA ALA A 3 -1.31 -31.95 -63.53
C ALA A 3 -0.68 -32.72 -62.34
N ILE A 4 0.46 -32.28 -61.77
CA ILE A 4 0.60 -31.36 -60.62
C ILE A 4 0.02 -31.92 -59.31
N TYR A 5 0.92 -32.52 -58.54
CA TYR A 5 1.09 -32.53 -57.08
C TYR A 5 -0.05 -31.96 -56.21
N ALA A 6 -0.74 -32.86 -55.49
CA ALA A 6 -1.53 -32.54 -54.31
C ALA A 6 -0.88 -33.21 -53.08
N ALA A 7 0.19 -32.61 -52.56
CA ALA A 7 0.72 -32.91 -51.23
C ALA A 7 1.74 -31.82 -50.87
N LEU A 8 1.38 -30.86 -50.02
CA LEU A 8 2.24 -30.21 -49.03
C LEU A 8 1.58 -28.97 -48.43
N LEU A 9 1.73 -28.84 -47.12
CA LEU A 9 1.58 -27.64 -46.29
C LEU A 9 0.15 -27.24 -45.84
N LEU A 10 -0.47 -28.12 -45.05
CA LEU A 10 -1.19 -27.63 -43.87
C LEU A 10 -0.14 -27.14 -42.87
N CYS A 11 0.27 -25.87 -42.99
CA CYS A 11 1.02 -25.19 -41.95
C CYS A 11 0.09 -25.05 -40.75
N SER A 12 0.23 -25.98 -39.81
CA SER A 12 -0.40 -25.90 -38.50
C SER A 12 0.18 -24.69 -37.79
N CYS A 13 -0.47 -23.53 -37.90
CA CYS A 13 -0.29 -22.45 -36.96
C CYS A 13 -0.90 -22.87 -35.62
N VAL A 14 -0.27 -23.84 -34.95
CA VAL A 14 -0.36 -23.93 -33.50
C VAL A 14 0.49 -22.78 -33.01
N ALA A 15 -0.15 -21.61 -32.87
CA ALA A 15 0.36 -20.60 -31.98
C ALA A 15 0.38 -21.23 -30.58
N LEU A 16 1.51 -21.84 -30.22
CA LEU A 16 1.84 -22.08 -28.83
C LEU A 16 1.85 -20.69 -28.20
N ALA A 17 0.75 -20.34 -27.53
CA ALA A 17 0.72 -19.28 -26.56
C ALA A 17 1.74 -19.69 -25.48
N GLN A 18 3.01 -19.39 -25.71
CA GLN A 18 4.02 -19.39 -24.68
C GLN A 18 3.52 -18.39 -23.64
N GLY A 19 2.99 -18.92 -22.53
CA GLY A 19 2.48 -18.11 -21.44
C GLY A 19 3.55 -17.08 -21.08
N ALA A 20 3.23 -15.80 -21.19
CA ALA A 20 4.16 -14.72 -20.91
C ALA A 20 4.82 -15.00 -19.55
N SER A 21 6.13 -15.23 -19.54
CA SER A 21 6.86 -15.54 -18.32
C SER A 21 6.63 -14.42 -17.31
N LYS A 22 6.03 -14.74 -16.17
CA LYS A 22 5.69 -13.77 -15.12
C LYS A 22 6.93 -12.95 -14.73
N ARG A 23 6.81 -11.63 -14.67
CA ARG A 23 7.95 -10.74 -14.39
C ARG A 23 8.30 -10.65 -12.90
N CYS A 24 7.29 -10.76 -12.03
CA CYS A 24 7.47 -10.82 -10.58
C CYS A 24 6.24 -11.45 -9.89
N ASN A 25 6.39 -11.84 -8.63
CA ASN A 25 5.27 -12.26 -7.77
C ASN A 25 5.11 -11.29 -6.59
N VAL A 26 3.90 -10.79 -6.39
CA VAL A 26 3.55 -9.83 -5.34
C VAL A 26 2.64 -10.52 -4.31
N LEU A 27 2.98 -10.38 -3.04
CA LEU A 27 2.10 -10.70 -1.92
C LEU A 27 1.46 -9.40 -1.44
N SER A 28 0.17 -9.20 -1.74
CA SER A 28 -0.60 -8.03 -1.34
C SER A 28 -1.42 -8.37 -0.10
N ILE A 29 -1.23 -7.63 0.99
CA ILE A 29 -1.93 -7.86 2.27
C ILE A 29 -3.01 -6.79 2.46
N VAL A 30 -4.23 -7.21 2.78
CA VAL A 30 -5.36 -6.37 3.21
C VAL A 30 -5.79 -6.74 4.63
N THR A 31 -6.47 -5.83 5.32
CA THR A 31 -7.07 -6.08 6.64
C THR A 31 -8.27 -7.02 6.56
N ASN A 32 -8.55 -7.76 7.64
CA ASN A 32 -9.80 -8.48 7.85
C ASN A 32 -10.84 -7.66 8.62
N VAL A 33 -10.49 -6.48 9.13
CA VAL A 33 -11.34 -5.67 10.01
C VAL A 33 -12.28 -4.83 9.16
N GLY A 34 -13.58 -5.15 9.19
CA GLY A 34 -14.63 -4.43 8.45
C GLY A 34 -15.47 -3.49 9.30
N SER A 35 -15.31 -3.54 10.62
CA SER A 35 -15.97 -2.62 11.55
C SER A 35 -15.18 -2.56 12.85
N TRP A 36 -15.27 -1.42 13.53
CA TRP A 36 -14.75 -1.25 14.88
C TRP A 36 -15.76 -0.48 15.72
N THR A 37 -15.75 -0.70 17.04
CA THR A 37 -16.72 -0.06 17.95
C THR A 37 -15.97 0.85 18.90
N PRO A 38 -16.27 2.17 18.91
CA PRO A 38 -15.64 3.08 19.83
C PRO A 38 -16.03 2.80 21.29
N THR A 39 -15.05 2.85 22.18
CA THR A 39 -15.21 2.63 23.63
C THR A 39 -15.09 3.92 24.45
N THR A 40 -14.51 4.99 23.90
CA THR A 40 -14.42 6.32 24.54
C THR A 40 -14.77 7.45 23.57
N GLY A 41 -14.95 8.69 24.02
CA GLY A 41 -15.34 9.85 23.18
C GLY A 41 -16.81 10.27 23.34
N PRO A 42 -17.36 11.16 22.48
CA PRO A 42 -18.74 11.62 22.58
C PRO A 42 -19.77 10.48 22.65
N ALA A 43 -20.72 10.59 23.58
CA ALA A 43 -21.70 9.54 23.90
C ALA A 43 -22.49 9.01 22.69
N LYS A 44 -22.74 9.85 21.67
CA LYS A 44 -23.42 9.46 20.42
C LYS A 44 -22.64 8.46 19.54
N TYR A 45 -21.35 8.26 19.80
CA TYR A 45 -20.48 7.40 19.01
C TYR A 45 -20.01 6.16 19.79
N VAL A 46 -19.89 6.26 21.11
CA VAL A 46 -19.51 5.14 21.97
C VAL A 46 -20.53 4.00 21.86
N GLY A 47 -20.05 2.78 21.68
CA GLY A 47 -20.88 1.58 21.53
C GLY A 47 -21.57 1.43 20.17
N VAL A 48 -21.39 2.38 19.23
CA VAL A 48 -21.97 2.32 17.89
C VAL A 48 -20.92 1.85 16.88
N PRO A 49 -21.06 0.63 16.30
CA PRO A 49 -20.12 0.13 15.31
C PRO A 49 -19.95 1.11 14.13
N LYS A 50 -18.70 1.31 13.71
CA LYS A 50 -18.32 2.12 12.55
C LYS A 50 -17.75 1.19 11.48
N PRO A 51 -18.24 1.26 10.23
CA PRO A 51 -17.63 0.51 9.14
C PRO A 51 -16.18 0.98 8.94
N THR A 52 -15.32 0.06 8.55
CA THR A 52 -13.93 0.30 8.18
C THR A 52 -13.50 -0.77 7.17
N GLY A 53 -12.23 -0.80 6.80
CA GLY A 53 -11.67 -1.80 5.91
C GLY A 53 -10.37 -1.32 5.30
N TYR A 54 -9.96 -1.99 4.22
CA TYR A 54 -8.93 -1.42 3.35
C TYR A 54 -9.50 -0.29 2.49
N TRP A 55 -8.68 0.69 2.14
CA TRP A 55 -9.14 1.78 1.27
C TRP A 55 -9.15 1.35 -0.20
N LEU A 56 -10.29 1.49 -0.89
CA LEU A 56 -10.52 0.85 -2.21
C LEU A 56 -9.41 1.16 -3.23
N VAL A 57 -9.09 2.44 -3.44
CA VAL A 57 -8.07 2.85 -4.44
C VAL A 57 -6.65 2.44 -4.08
N GLU A 58 -6.34 2.29 -2.79
CA GLU A 58 -5.02 1.79 -2.40
C GLU A 58 -4.83 0.33 -2.84
N PHE A 59 -5.89 -0.47 -2.81
CA PHE A 59 -5.88 -1.83 -3.36
C PHE A 59 -5.93 -1.83 -4.89
N THR A 60 -6.91 -1.16 -5.50
CA THR A 60 -7.17 -1.28 -6.94
C THR A 60 -6.09 -0.66 -7.80
N HIS A 61 -5.53 0.49 -7.38
CA HIS A 61 -4.43 1.14 -8.10
C HIS A 61 -3.16 0.30 -8.00
N SER A 62 -2.80 -0.17 -6.81
CA SER A 62 -1.61 -1.00 -6.62
C SER A 62 -1.71 -2.34 -7.36
N TYR A 63 -2.87 -3.00 -7.29
CA TYR A 63 -3.15 -4.22 -8.06
C TYR A 63 -2.97 -3.98 -9.56
N THR A 64 -3.57 -2.91 -10.09
CA THR A 64 -3.49 -2.57 -11.53
C THR A 64 -2.06 -2.27 -11.97
N VAL A 65 -1.29 -1.53 -11.17
CA VAL A 65 0.15 -1.29 -11.41
C VAL A 65 0.90 -2.62 -11.55
N PHE A 66 0.76 -3.53 -10.59
CA PHE A 66 1.48 -4.80 -10.61
C PHE A 66 1.03 -5.70 -11.76
N LYS A 67 -0.27 -5.75 -12.07
CA LYS A 67 -0.80 -6.51 -13.20
C LYS A 67 -0.27 -5.98 -14.53
N ASN A 68 -0.28 -4.67 -14.74
CA ASN A 68 0.23 -4.02 -15.96
C ASN A 68 1.75 -4.20 -16.10
N ALA A 69 2.47 -4.29 -14.98
CA ALA A 69 3.89 -4.62 -14.94
C ALA A 69 4.21 -6.10 -15.25
N GLY A 70 3.20 -6.94 -15.51
CA GLY A 70 3.34 -8.37 -15.81
C GLY A 70 3.58 -9.25 -14.59
N CYS A 71 3.23 -8.78 -13.39
CA CYS A 71 3.36 -9.54 -12.16
C CYS A 71 2.10 -10.35 -11.83
N SER A 72 2.29 -11.42 -11.06
CA SER A 72 1.19 -12.11 -10.39
C SER A 72 0.99 -11.51 -9.01
N VAL A 73 -0.27 -11.35 -8.60
CA VAL A 73 -0.62 -10.80 -7.28
C VAL A 73 -1.39 -11.88 -6.52
N THR A 74 -0.87 -12.28 -5.37
CA THR A 74 -1.59 -13.08 -4.38
C THR A 74 -2.12 -12.15 -3.32
N VAL A 75 -3.43 -12.18 -3.08
CA VAL A 75 -4.07 -11.39 -2.02
C VAL A 75 -4.18 -12.24 -0.75
N ALA A 76 -3.70 -11.70 0.36
CA ALA A 76 -3.74 -12.33 1.67
C ALA A 76 -4.25 -11.34 2.73
N SER A 77 -4.60 -11.87 3.90
CA SER A 77 -4.99 -11.11 5.08
C SER A 77 -4.57 -11.86 6.35
N PRO A 78 -4.52 -11.23 7.53
CA PRO A 78 -4.13 -11.89 8.78
C PRO A 78 -4.79 -13.25 9.01
N LYS A 79 -6.12 -13.33 8.84
CA LYS A 79 -6.96 -14.51 9.07
C LYS A 79 -7.36 -15.26 7.80
N GLY A 80 -7.09 -14.70 6.62
CA GLY A 80 -7.63 -15.21 5.35
C GLY A 80 -9.12 -14.91 5.20
N GLY A 81 -9.75 -15.43 4.15
CA GLY A 81 -11.18 -15.19 3.90
C GLY A 81 -11.46 -13.75 3.51
N LEU A 82 -12.55 -13.16 4.02
CA LEU A 82 -13.00 -11.82 3.65
C LEU A 82 -12.03 -10.74 4.16
N GLY A 83 -11.42 -10.02 3.22
CA GLY A 83 -10.86 -8.70 3.43
C GLY A 83 -11.89 -7.66 3.00
N PRO A 84 -12.54 -6.95 3.92
CA PRO A 84 -13.57 -5.96 3.59
C PRO A 84 -12.92 -4.62 3.19
N ALA A 85 -13.47 -4.01 2.15
CA ALA A 85 -13.17 -2.63 1.81
C ALA A 85 -13.97 -1.67 2.72
N ASP A 86 -13.38 -0.52 2.99
CA ASP A 86 -14.08 0.58 3.65
C ASP A 86 -15.26 1.07 2.79
N SER A 87 -16.44 1.23 3.41
CA SER A 87 -17.67 1.59 2.69
C SER A 87 -17.64 3.01 2.13
N GLN A 88 -16.95 3.96 2.78
CA GLN A 88 -16.77 5.31 2.25
C GLN A 88 -15.82 5.30 1.07
N GLY A 89 -14.69 4.58 1.19
CA GLY A 89 -13.77 4.36 0.09
C GLY A 89 -14.47 3.77 -1.14
N PHE A 90 -15.40 2.83 -0.92
CA PHE A 90 -16.24 2.28 -1.98
C PHE A 90 -17.18 3.32 -2.61
N ALA A 91 -17.87 4.11 -1.79
CA ALA A 91 -18.81 5.11 -2.27
C ALA A 91 -18.14 6.17 -3.15
N PHE A 92 -16.92 6.58 -2.80
CA PHE A 92 -16.16 7.58 -3.57
C PHE A 92 -15.53 7.02 -4.84
N TYR A 93 -15.06 5.77 -4.82
CA TYR A 93 -14.13 5.28 -5.84
C TYR A 93 -14.60 4.06 -6.63
N ALA A 94 -15.82 3.56 -6.45
CA ALA A 94 -16.30 2.41 -7.23
C ALA A 94 -16.24 2.63 -8.76
N ASN A 95 -16.31 3.88 -9.23
CA ASN A 95 -16.27 4.25 -10.64
C ASN A 95 -14.90 4.75 -11.13
N ASP A 96 -13.89 4.78 -10.26
CA ASP A 96 -12.51 5.12 -10.63
C ASP A 96 -11.98 4.16 -11.72
N PRO A 97 -11.15 4.61 -12.69
CA PRO A 97 -10.72 3.82 -13.84
C PRO A 97 -10.05 2.48 -13.51
N ASP A 98 -9.27 2.40 -12.42
CA ASP A 98 -8.63 1.16 -11.99
C ASP A 98 -9.55 0.32 -11.09
N SER A 99 -10.49 0.97 -10.42
CA SER A 99 -11.43 0.32 -9.50
C SER A 99 -12.59 -0.34 -10.23
N LYS A 100 -13.19 0.34 -11.21
CA LYS A 100 -14.36 -0.10 -11.96
C LYS A 100 -14.21 -1.50 -12.58
N PRO A 101 -13.06 -1.89 -13.17
CA PRO A 101 -12.87 -3.24 -13.72
C PRO A 101 -12.77 -4.34 -12.65
N LEU A 102 -12.49 -3.98 -11.40
CA LEU A 102 -12.27 -4.91 -10.28
C LEU A 102 -13.48 -5.00 -9.34
N VAL A 103 -14.44 -4.09 -9.49
CA VAL A 103 -15.67 -4.03 -8.69
C VAL A 103 -16.77 -4.86 -9.35
N ALA A 104 -17.41 -5.71 -8.56
CA ALA A 104 -18.58 -6.49 -8.92
C ALA A 104 -19.80 -6.08 -8.07
N LYS A 105 -20.97 -6.59 -8.44
CA LYS A 105 -22.23 -6.39 -7.72
C LYS A 105 -22.71 -7.70 -7.11
N ARG A 106 -23.09 -7.66 -5.84
CA ARG A 106 -23.81 -8.76 -5.17
C ARG A 106 -25.28 -8.78 -5.60
N PRO A 107 -26.01 -9.88 -5.35
CA PRO A 107 -27.45 -9.96 -5.61
C PRO A 107 -28.28 -8.89 -4.89
N ASP A 108 -27.83 -8.42 -3.73
CA ASP A 108 -28.47 -7.34 -2.95
C ASP A 108 -28.14 -5.93 -3.48
N GLY A 109 -27.39 -5.81 -4.57
CA GLY A 109 -27.00 -4.54 -5.20
C GLY A 109 -25.76 -3.88 -4.59
N SER A 110 -25.23 -4.41 -3.47
CA SER A 110 -23.99 -3.91 -2.88
C SER A 110 -22.78 -4.18 -3.79
N SER A 111 -21.82 -3.26 -3.79
CA SER A 111 -20.57 -3.42 -4.53
C SER A 111 -19.52 -4.14 -3.68
N TYR A 112 -18.68 -4.96 -4.31
CA TYR A 112 -17.56 -5.64 -3.65
C TYR A 112 -16.41 -5.89 -4.63
N VAL A 113 -15.23 -6.25 -4.11
CA VAL A 113 -14.07 -6.65 -4.92
C VAL A 113 -13.89 -8.16 -4.80
N PRO A 114 -14.16 -8.97 -5.84
CA PRO A 114 -14.07 -10.44 -5.76
C PRO A 114 -12.69 -10.95 -5.30
N LEU A 115 -11.62 -10.22 -5.64
CA LEU A 115 -10.24 -10.56 -5.27
C LEU A 115 -9.98 -10.53 -3.76
N THR A 116 -10.84 -9.87 -2.97
CA THR A 116 -10.69 -9.77 -1.52
C THR A 116 -11.73 -10.56 -0.73
N GLU A 117 -12.59 -11.35 -1.39
CA GLU A 117 -13.60 -12.17 -0.70
C GLU A 117 -13.04 -13.44 -0.06
N ASN A 118 -12.00 -14.01 -0.67
CA ASN A 118 -11.37 -15.24 -0.21
C ASN A 118 -9.85 -15.14 -0.28
N THR A 119 -9.30 -14.29 0.58
CA THR A 119 -7.87 -14.05 0.68
C THR A 119 -7.13 -15.22 1.33
N THR A 120 -5.86 -15.39 0.99
CA THR A 120 -5.00 -16.38 1.64
C THR A 120 -4.73 -15.96 3.10
N ALA A 121 -4.80 -16.89 4.05
CA ALA A 121 -4.44 -16.59 5.43
C ALA A 121 -2.92 -16.38 5.56
N ALA A 122 -2.49 -15.31 6.22
CA ALA A 122 -1.07 -15.04 6.43
C ALA A 122 -0.35 -16.22 7.11
N GLY A 123 -1.02 -16.85 8.10
CA GLY A 123 -0.50 -18.03 8.80
C GLY A 123 -0.29 -19.27 7.92
N SER A 124 -1.00 -19.41 6.80
CA SER A 124 -0.86 -20.58 5.92
C SER A 124 0.30 -20.48 4.92
N ILE A 125 0.91 -19.29 4.77
CA ILE A 125 2.02 -19.09 3.83
C ILE A 125 3.33 -19.51 4.50
N THR A 126 3.86 -20.66 4.08
CA THR A 126 5.13 -21.21 4.60
C THR A 126 6.34 -20.35 4.20
N ASN A 127 7.45 -20.47 4.94
CA ASN A 127 8.69 -19.78 4.58
C ASN A 127 9.22 -20.18 3.19
N ALA A 128 9.03 -21.44 2.78
CA ALA A 128 9.40 -21.91 1.45
C ALA A 128 8.56 -21.22 0.35
N GLN A 129 7.26 -21.04 0.58
CA GLN A 129 6.40 -20.28 -0.34
C GLN A 129 6.78 -18.80 -0.39
N LEU A 130 7.22 -18.21 0.73
CA LEU A 130 7.67 -16.82 0.76
C LEU A 130 8.87 -16.53 -0.16
N ALA A 131 9.72 -17.53 -0.42
CA ALA A 131 10.83 -17.39 -1.35
C ALA A 131 10.39 -17.07 -2.79
N ASN A 132 9.17 -17.48 -3.16
CA ASN A 132 8.59 -17.26 -4.49
C ASN A 132 8.06 -15.83 -4.70
N PHE A 133 7.89 -15.05 -3.62
CA PHE A 133 7.47 -13.65 -3.73
C PHE A 133 8.66 -12.71 -3.84
N ASP A 134 8.47 -11.62 -4.57
CA ASP A 134 9.47 -10.61 -4.87
C ASP A 134 9.19 -9.28 -4.15
N ILE A 135 7.91 -8.99 -3.96
CA ILE A 135 7.40 -7.75 -3.37
C ILE A 135 6.33 -8.11 -2.35
N LEU A 136 6.46 -7.58 -1.14
CA LEU A 136 5.42 -7.55 -0.11
C LEU A 136 4.78 -6.16 -0.11
N PHE A 137 3.46 -6.08 -0.30
CA PHE A 137 2.72 -4.82 -0.36
C PHE A 137 1.59 -4.82 0.66
N PHE A 138 1.65 -3.95 1.67
CA PHE A 138 0.56 -3.73 2.62
C PHE A 138 -0.34 -2.59 2.14
N VAL A 139 -1.59 -2.93 1.86
CA VAL A 139 -2.64 -1.95 1.57
C VAL A 139 -3.08 -1.33 2.88
N GLY A 140 -3.29 -0.01 2.90
CA GLY A 140 -3.80 0.70 4.05
C GLY A 140 -5.32 0.72 4.11
N GLY A 141 -5.87 1.81 4.65
CA GLY A 141 -7.22 1.87 5.20
C GLY A 141 -7.23 1.61 6.70
N THR A 142 -8.14 2.29 7.40
CA THR A 142 -8.15 2.38 8.86
C THR A 142 -8.29 1.02 9.55
N GLY A 143 -8.89 0.01 8.91
CA GLY A 143 -9.04 -1.33 9.51
C GLY A 143 -7.71 -1.97 9.92
N SER A 144 -6.62 -1.65 9.20
CA SER A 144 -5.26 -2.13 9.52
C SER A 144 -4.77 -1.73 10.92
N MET A 145 -5.33 -0.68 11.53
CA MET A 145 -4.97 -0.24 12.89
C MET A 145 -5.31 -1.27 13.98
N TRP A 146 -6.19 -2.23 13.68
CA TRP A 146 -6.66 -3.26 14.64
C TRP A 146 -6.01 -4.62 14.45
N ASP A 147 -5.57 -4.98 13.25
CA ASP A 147 -5.11 -6.34 12.96
C ASP A 147 -3.70 -6.44 12.34
N PHE A 148 -3.02 -5.32 12.06
CA PHE A 148 -1.67 -5.39 11.49
C PHE A 148 -0.56 -5.34 12.55
N ALA A 149 -0.61 -4.38 13.48
CA ALA A 149 0.52 -4.04 14.37
C ALA A 149 1.03 -5.18 15.25
N ASN A 150 0.16 -6.13 15.59
CA ASN A 150 0.44 -7.18 16.57
C ASN A 150 0.26 -8.59 15.99
N ASP A 151 0.09 -8.72 14.67
CA ASP A 151 -0.08 -10.03 14.05
C ASP A 151 1.27 -10.74 13.86
N ALA A 152 1.46 -11.84 14.58
CA ALA A 152 2.70 -12.61 14.57
C ALA A 152 3.01 -13.24 13.19
N ASN A 153 1.99 -13.56 12.38
CA ASN A 153 2.19 -14.12 11.05
C ASN A 153 2.68 -13.05 10.08
N LEU A 154 2.13 -11.83 10.15
CA LEU A 154 2.63 -10.69 9.38
C LEU A 154 4.07 -10.37 9.76
N HIS A 155 4.40 -10.30 11.05
CA HIS A 155 5.79 -10.08 11.49
C HIS A 155 6.75 -11.17 10.97
N ARG A 156 6.32 -12.45 10.97
CA ARG A 156 7.10 -13.54 10.37
C ARG A 156 7.30 -13.34 8.87
N ILE A 157 6.23 -13.03 8.13
CA ILE A 157 6.30 -12.79 6.67
C ILE A 157 7.26 -11.66 6.36
N ILE A 158 7.11 -10.53 7.06
CA ILE A 158 7.95 -9.34 6.91
C ILE A 158 9.42 -9.70 7.13
N ARG A 159 9.74 -10.35 8.26
CA ARG A 159 11.12 -10.75 8.59
C ARG A 159 11.72 -11.65 7.52
N VAL A 160 11.03 -12.73 7.14
CA VAL A 160 11.51 -13.69 6.14
C VAL A 160 11.73 -13.02 4.78
N MET A 161 10.78 -12.21 4.32
CA MET A 161 10.92 -11.51 3.03
C MET A 161 12.01 -10.43 3.07
N TRP A 162 12.10 -9.67 4.17
CA TRP A 162 13.11 -8.64 4.33
C TRP A 162 14.53 -9.21 4.34
N GLU A 163 14.76 -10.26 5.13
CA GLU A 163 16.06 -10.94 5.26
C GLU A 163 16.43 -11.70 3.98
N SER A 164 15.43 -12.14 3.20
CA SER A 164 15.64 -12.73 1.87
C SER A 164 15.90 -11.70 0.76
N GLY A 165 16.08 -10.41 1.11
CA GLY A 165 16.42 -9.37 0.15
C GLY A 165 15.26 -8.92 -0.75
N LYS A 166 14.00 -9.20 -0.37
CA LYS A 166 12.80 -8.83 -1.14
C LYS A 166 12.38 -7.38 -0.89
N VAL A 167 11.50 -6.82 -1.72
CA VAL A 167 10.96 -5.47 -1.47
C VAL A 167 9.86 -5.56 -0.42
N VAL A 168 9.89 -4.67 0.58
CA VAL A 168 8.82 -4.49 1.55
C VAL A 168 8.21 -3.11 1.32
N SER A 169 6.89 -3.07 1.17
CA SER A 169 6.20 -1.84 0.83
C SER A 169 4.84 -1.73 1.49
N ALA A 170 4.41 -0.49 1.77
CA ALA A 170 3.16 -0.22 2.46
C ALA A 170 2.66 1.20 2.17
N VAL A 171 1.34 1.41 2.14
CA VAL A 171 0.75 2.75 1.91
C VAL A 171 -0.28 3.10 2.99
N CYS A 172 -0.42 4.40 3.28
CA CYS A 172 -1.43 4.95 4.20
C CYS A 172 -1.28 4.36 5.60
N HIS A 173 -2.27 3.61 6.10
CA HIS A 173 -2.17 2.88 7.37
C HIS A 173 -1.50 1.50 7.26
N GLY A 174 -1.23 1.01 6.05
CA GLY A 174 -0.52 -0.25 5.80
C GLY A 174 0.81 -0.39 6.55
N PRO A 175 1.63 0.67 6.75
CA PRO A 175 2.83 0.62 7.56
C PRO A 175 2.60 0.23 9.02
N MET A 176 1.36 0.15 9.50
CA MET A 176 1.02 -0.41 10.81
C MET A 176 1.60 -1.81 11.01
N ALA A 177 1.67 -2.63 9.94
CA ALA A 177 2.28 -3.96 9.99
C ALA A 177 3.79 -3.95 10.28
N LEU A 178 4.45 -2.80 10.06
CA LEU A 178 5.89 -2.64 10.19
C LEU A 178 6.30 -2.13 11.59
N VAL A 179 5.37 -1.53 12.34
CA VAL A 179 5.67 -0.81 13.58
C VAL A 179 6.35 -1.73 14.61
N HIS A 180 5.83 -2.92 14.83
CA HIS A 180 6.42 -3.90 15.77
C HIS A 180 7.17 -5.04 15.07
N ALA A 181 7.39 -4.94 13.75
CA ALA A 181 8.13 -5.94 13.01
C ALA A 181 9.61 -5.95 13.44
N LYS A 182 10.09 -7.11 13.84
CA LYS A 182 11.48 -7.33 14.26
C LYS A 182 12.22 -8.28 13.32
N LEU A 183 13.52 -8.08 13.21
CA LEU A 183 14.44 -8.98 12.51
C LEU A 183 14.87 -10.14 13.41
N SER A 184 15.58 -11.12 12.84
CA SER A 184 16.03 -12.31 13.56
C SER A 184 17.04 -12.00 14.67
N ASP A 185 17.74 -10.87 14.59
CA ASP A 185 18.60 -10.32 15.65
C ASP A 185 17.82 -9.52 16.72
N ASN A 186 16.49 -9.55 16.67
CA ASN A 186 15.56 -8.83 17.55
C ASN A 186 15.59 -7.29 17.38
N SER A 187 16.33 -6.75 16.40
CA SER A 187 16.29 -5.33 16.05
C SER A 187 14.97 -4.96 15.38
N SER A 188 14.56 -3.70 15.56
CA SER A 188 13.38 -3.14 14.87
C SER A 188 13.66 -3.02 13.36
N LEU A 189 12.72 -3.49 12.53
CA LEU A 189 12.81 -3.32 11.09
C LEU A 189 12.82 -1.85 10.68
N VAL A 190 12.18 -0.97 11.44
CA VAL A 190 12.00 0.43 11.04
C VAL A 190 13.03 1.37 11.68
N ALA A 191 13.77 0.91 12.69
CA ALA A 191 14.78 1.73 13.38
C ALA A 191 15.84 2.27 12.42
N GLY A 192 16.03 3.60 12.44
CA GLY A 192 16.98 4.33 11.60
C GLY A 192 16.59 4.44 10.12
N ARG A 193 15.40 3.96 9.73
CA ARG A 193 14.96 3.98 8.32
C ARG A 193 13.98 5.12 8.07
N ALA A 194 14.16 5.79 6.94
CA ALA A 194 13.28 6.85 6.46
C ALA A 194 12.00 6.26 5.89
N MET A 195 10.86 6.72 6.38
CA MET A 195 9.55 6.16 6.02
C MET A 195 8.46 7.23 6.11
N THR A 196 7.35 6.97 5.44
CA THR A 196 6.11 7.73 5.58
C THR A 196 4.93 6.77 5.81
N GLY A 197 3.75 7.33 6.01
CA GLY A 197 2.51 6.66 6.34
C GLY A 197 1.49 7.71 6.74
N PHE A 198 0.24 7.31 6.95
CA PHE A 198 -0.81 8.26 7.31
C PHE A 198 -0.42 9.02 8.58
N SER A 199 -0.42 10.35 8.49
CA SER A 199 0.12 11.23 9.53
C SER A 199 -0.89 11.55 10.61
N ASN A 200 -0.40 11.96 11.78
CA ASN A 200 -1.25 12.49 12.84
C ASN A 200 -2.03 13.73 12.40
N ALA A 201 -1.44 14.56 11.54
CA ALA A 201 -2.09 15.74 11.00
C ALA A 201 -3.25 15.40 10.04
N GLU A 202 -3.10 14.35 9.21
CA GLU A 202 -4.20 13.83 8.39
C GLU A 202 -5.30 13.19 9.27
N GLU A 203 -4.94 12.48 10.35
CA GLU A 203 -5.91 11.95 11.33
C GLU A 203 -6.72 13.07 11.99
N GLU A 204 -6.04 14.11 12.46
CA GLU A 204 -6.68 15.28 13.08
C GLU A 204 -7.60 15.98 12.09
N TRP A 205 -7.15 16.12 10.84
CA TRP A 205 -7.93 16.74 9.79
C TRP A 205 -9.19 15.93 9.45
N LEU A 206 -9.09 14.60 9.36
CA LEU A 206 -10.26 13.71 9.20
C LEU A 206 -11.22 13.78 10.40
N GLY A 207 -10.69 14.04 11.59
CA GLY A 207 -11.48 14.26 12.80
C GLY A 207 -12.21 15.61 12.86
N SER A 208 -11.80 16.59 12.06
CA SER A 208 -12.37 17.95 12.05
C SER A 208 -13.72 18.02 11.29
N SER A 209 -14.66 18.79 11.83
CA SER A 209 -16.11 18.66 11.57
C SER A 209 -16.64 19.03 10.17
N ASN A 210 -15.81 19.51 9.23
CA ASN A 210 -16.28 20.11 7.97
C ASN A 210 -15.66 19.52 6.69
N ASN A 211 -14.86 18.46 6.78
CA ASN A 211 -13.78 18.31 5.80
C ASN A 211 -13.75 17.01 4.98
N VAL A 212 -14.76 16.14 5.00
CA VAL A 212 -14.74 14.88 4.21
C VAL A 212 -14.46 15.08 2.70
N CYS A 213 -14.71 16.28 2.14
CA CYS A 213 -14.45 16.57 0.72
C CYS A 213 -12.96 16.56 0.31
N GLY A 214 -12.00 16.75 1.22
CA GLY A 214 -10.57 16.89 0.84
C GLY A 214 -9.80 15.57 0.69
N LEU A 215 -10.50 14.43 0.69
CA LEU A 215 -9.96 13.15 0.20
C LEU A 215 -9.85 13.12 -1.34
N CYS A 216 -10.37 14.13 -2.06
CA CYS A 216 -10.19 14.31 -3.50
C CYS A 216 -8.85 15.05 -3.77
N TYR A 217 -7.92 14.42 -4.53
CA TYR A 217 -6.60 14.99 -4.84
C TYR A 217 -6.47 15.44 -6.31
N PRO A 218 -5.57 16.40 -6.61
CA PRO A 218 -5.31 16.83 -7.98
C PRO A 218 -4.92 15.64 -8.88
N GLY A 219 -5.61 15.48 -10.01
CA GLY A 219 -5.42 14.35 -10.95
C GLY A 219 -6.60 13.37 -11.03
N ASN A 220 -7.60 13.51 -10.16
CA ASN A 220 -8.80 12.66 -10.12
C ASN A 220 -10.10 13.36 -10.57
N GLU A 221 -10.00 14.54 -11.20
CA GLU A 221 -11.17 15.35 -11.62
C GLU A 221 -12.13 14.59 -12.55
N ALA A 222 -11.70 13.47 -13.16
CA ALA A 222 -12.52 12.59 -13.99
C ALA A 222 -13.18 11.41 -13.23
N THR A 223 -12.86 11.16 -11.95
CA THR A 223 -13.25 9.93 -11.22
C THR A 223 -14.46 10.06 -10.29
N GLY A 224 -15.35 11.02 -10.53
CA GLY A 224 -16.58 11.20 -9.74
C GLY A 224 -16.48 12.16 -8.55
N CYS A 225 -15.30 12.76 -8.29
CA CYS A 225 -15.22 13.98 -7.46
C CYS A 225 -15.72 15.22 -8.22
N SER A 226 -15.94 15.13 -9.53
CA SER A 226 -16.49 16.20 -10.37
C SER A 226 -18.02 16.23 -10.30
N ALA A 227 -18.52 17.39 -9.89
CA ALA A 227 -19.94 17.80 -9.82
C ALA A 227 -20.74 17.29 -8.61
N GLY A 228 -20.53 17.89 -7.43
CA GLY A 228 -21.56 17.85 -6.38
C GLY A 228 -21.13 18.08 -4.92
N LEU A 229 -19.82 18.04 -4.62
CA LEU A 229 -19.34 18.21 -3.25
C LEU A 229 -19.18 19.70 -2.91
N SER A 230 -20.30 20.37 -2.60
CA SER A 230 -20.24 21.63 -1.86
C SER A 230 -19.94 21.31 -0.38
N PRO A 231 -19.33 22.22 0.38
CA PRO A 231 -19.12 22.07 1.83
C PRO A 231 -20.40 21.69 2.61
N ALA A 232 -21.59 21.98 2.06
CA ALA A 232 -22.88 21.66 2.67
C ALA A 232 -23.31 20.19 2.53
N ASN A 233 -22.70 19.40 1.63
CA ASN A 233 -23.04 17.99 1.39
C ASN A 233 -22.00 17.00 1.94
N CYS A 234 -20.92 17.49 2.56
CA CYS A 234 -19.84 16.68 3.12
C CYS A 234 -20.03 16.44 4.62
N SER A 235 -21.12 15.77 4.99
CA SER A 235 -21.36 15.33 6.37
C SER A 235 -21.10 13.83 6.46
N GLY A 236 -19.86 13.44 6.80
CA GLY A 236 -19.50 12.08 7.18
C GLY A 236 -19.32 11.95 8.69
N PRO A 237 -19.41 10.73 9.26
CA PRO A 237 -19.22 10.54 10.69
C PRO A 237 -17.81 10.96 11.11
N HIS A 238 -17.75 11.87 12.07
CA HIS A 238 -16.54 12.37 12.69
C HIS A 238 -15.67 11.23 13.25
N MET A 239 -14.37 11.28 12.97
CA MET A 239 -13.37 10.40 13.60
C MET A 239 -12.35 11.25 14.38
N PRO A 240 -12.69 11.85 15.53
CA PRO A 240 -11.72 12.44 16.46
C PRO A 240 -10.43 11.62 16.55
N THR A 241 -9.28 12.30 16.65
CA THR A 241 -7.97 11.69 16.91
C THR A 241 -7.96 10.77 18.14
N GLU A 242 -8.88 10.98 19.09
CA GLU A 242 -9.15 10.09 20.22
C GLU A 242 -9.60 8.67 19.81
N TYR A 243 -10.23 8.52 18.65
CA TYR A 243 -10.70 7.24 18.10
C TYR A 243 -9.61 6.46 17.38
N ALA A 244 -8.73 7.13 16.64
CA ALA A 244 -7.57 6.49 16.04
C ALA A 244 -6.65 5.88 17.11
N LYS A 245 -6.63 6.45 18.32
CA LYS A 245 -5.97 5.87 19.50
C LYS A 245 -6.68 4.65 20.10
N GLN A 246 -7.97 4.42 19.82
CA GLN A 246 -8.73 3.24 20.26
C GLN A 246 -8.51 2.01 19.34
N GLY A 247 -7.78 2.19 18.23
CA GLY A 247 -7.04 1.10 17.62
C GLY A 247 -5.90 0.64 18.52
N SER A 248 -4.75 0.30 17.93
CA SER A 248 -3.54 0.05 18.74
C SER A 248 -2.93 1.36 19.24
N PHE A 249 -2.68 2.31 18.33
CA PHE A 249 -2.05 3.63 18.54
C PHE A 249 -2.05 4.39 17.20
N LEU A 250 -1.69 5.68 17.19
CA LEU A 250 -1.51 6.46 15.96
C LEU A 250 -0.29 5.98 15.18
N LEU A 251 -0.42 5.81 13.86
CA LEU A 251 0.65 5.22 13.04
C LEU A 251 1.97 6.00 13.12
N GLU A 252 1.93 7.32 12.93
CA GLU A 252 3.13 8.16 12.97
C GLU A 252 3.83 8.07 14.33
N ASP A 253 3.08 8.07 15.43
CA ASP A 253 3.62 7.91 16.78
C ASP A 253 4.28 6.55 16.96
N GLY A 254 3.62 5.48 16.51
CA GLY A 254 4.15 4.12 16.57
C GLY A 254 5.44 3.97 15.77
N LEU A 255 5.48 4.49 14.54
CA LEU A 255 6.68 4.47 13.70
C LEU A 255 7.85 5.20 14.38
N LYS A 256 7.61 6.41 14.91
CA LYS A 256 8.62 7.18 15.64
C LYS A 256 9.10 6.45 16.90
N ALA A 257 8.19 5.87 17.67
CA ALA A 257 8.50 5.10 18.87
C ALA A 257 9.36 3.86 18.57
N SER A 258 9.15 3.24 17.40
CA SER A 258 9.96 2.12 16.90
C SER A 258 11.29 2.55 16.24
N GLY A 259 11.63 3.84 16.31
CA GLY A 259 12.90 4.41 15.85
C GLY A 259 12.93 4.81 14.37
N ALA A 260 11.79 4.86 13.67
CA ALA A 260 11.74 5.30 12.28
C ALA A 260 12.01 6.80 12.15
N ILE A 261 12.64 7.19 11.05
CA ILE A 261 12.77 8.59 10.62
C ILE A 261 11.51 8.91 9.81
N TYR A 262 10.46 9.35 10.48
CA TYR A 262 9.18 9.63 9.84
C TYR A 262 9.23 10.92 9.01
N MET A 263 8.72 10.86 7.78
CA MET A 263 8.66 11.97 6.82
C MET A 263 7.21 12.21 6.39
N SER A 264 6.77 13.47 6.38
CA SER A 264 5.47 13.87 5.84
C SER A 264 5.56 15.20 5.07
N THR A 265 4.61 15.41 4.16
CA THR A 265 4.53 16.62 3.33
C THR A 265 3.76 17.77 3.97
N GLN A 266 3.26 17.60 5.20
CA GLN A 266 2.33 18.52 5.85
C GLN A 266 2.99 19.59 6.73
N GLN A 267 4.32 19.77 6.64
CA GLN A 267 4.98 20.92 7.26
C GLN A 267 4.58 22.26 6.59
N ASP A 268 4.08 22.22 5.35
CA ASP A 268 3.58 23.39 4.61
C ASP A 268 2.04 23.43 4.61
N TRP A 269 1.48 24.08 5.63
CA TRP A 269 0.06 24.29 5.98
C TRP A 269 -0.84 24.93 4.90
N ALA A 270 -0.31 25.19 3.70
CA ALA A 270 -1.03 25.84 2.61
C ALA A 270 -1.33 24.86 1.46
N ARG A 271 -2.52 24.23 1.56
CA ARG A 271 -3.42 23.80 0.45
C ARG A 271 -3.57 22.34 0.02
N PHE A 272 -2.86 21.33 0.52
CA PHE A 272 -3.13 19.93 0.08
C PHE A 272 -2.84 18.89 1.17
N TYR A 273 -3.81 18.65 2.07
CA TYR A 273 -3.64 17.76 3.24
C TYR A 273 -3.18 16.35 2.90
N PHE A 274 -3.50 15.85 1.71
CA PHE A 274 -3.07 14.51 1.31
C PHE A 274 -2.56 14.48 -0.13
N ARG A 275 -1.64 15.41 -0.37
CA ARG A 275 -0.69 15.29 -1.46
C ARG A 275 -0.02 13.90 -1.41
N PRO A 276 0.08 13.18 -2.55
CA PRO A 276 0.85 11.95 -2.63
C PRO A 276 2.30 12.19 -2.19
N HIS A 277 2.80 11.32 -1.32
CA HIS A 277 4.19 11.32 -0.89
C HIS A 277 4.66 9.88 -0.72
N VAL A 278 5.80 9.57 -1.35
CA VAL A 278 6.43 8.25 -1.30
C VAL A 278 7.87 8.40 -0.82
N VAL A 279 8.26 7.59 0.16
CA VAL A 279 9.62 7.49 0.67
C VAL A 279 10.20 6.13 0.30
N ARG A 280 11.42 6.14 -0.25
CA ARG A 280 12.21 4.93 -0.52
C ARG A 280 13.48 4.96 0.33
N HIS A 281 13.68 3.92 1.13
CA HIS A 281 14.91 3.69 1.89
C HIS A 281 15.42 2.28 1.55
N GLY A 282 16.34 2.20 0.58
CA GLY A 282 16.81 0.92 0.04
C GLY A 282 15.67 0.08 -0.54
N ARG A 283 15.36 -1.06 0.10
CA ARG A 283 14.30 -2.00 -0.30
C ARG A 283 12.96 -1.77 0.42
N LEU A 284 12.89 -0.73 1.25
CA LEU A 284 11.69 -0.32 1.96
C LEU A 284 11.04 0.85 1.21
N VAL A 285 9.77 0.70 0.86
CA VAL A 285 9.01 1.72 0.11
C VAL A 285 7.71 2.01 0.84
N THR A 286 7.48 3.26 1.22
CA THR A 286 6.25 3.64 1.94
C THR A 286 5.55 4.83 1.30
N GLY A 287 4.23 4.84 1.33
CA GLY A 287 3.39 5.93 0.84
C GLY A 287 2.51 6.52 1.94
N GLN A 288 2.30 7.83 1.91
CA GLN A 288 1.66 8.54 3.02
C GLN A 288 0.15 8.32 3.12
N ASN A 289 -0.58 8.34 2.02
CA ASN A 289 -2.05 8.46 2.03
C ASN A 289 -2.68 7.80 0.78
N PRO A 290 -4.02 7.79 0.62
CA PRO A 290 -4.65 7.14 -0.52
C PRO A 290 -4.13 7.59 -1.89
N GLY A 291 -3.81 8.88 -2.03
CA GLY A 291 -3.27 9.44 -3.28
C GLY A 291 -1.91 8.85 -3.66
N ALA A 292 -1.15 8.31 -2.70
CA ALA A 292 0.14 7.68 -2.93
C ALA A 292 0.05 6.19 -3.30
N GLY A 293 -1.15 5.57 -3.34
CA GLY A 293 -1.32 4.14 -3.59
C GLY A 293 -0.63 3.64 -4.87
N ARG A 294 -0.92 4.31 -5.99
CA ARG A 294 -0.30 4.05 -7.29
C ARG A 294 1.22 4.24 -7.27
N GLU A 295 1.67 5.42 -6.84
CA GLU A 295 3.10 5.78 -6.82
C GLU A 295 3.93 4.84 -5.92
N THR A 296 3.34 4.36 -4.82
CA THR A 296 3.97 3.39 -3.91
C THR A 296 4.16 2.05 -4.59
N ALA A 297 3.17 1.57 -5.34
CA ALA A 297 3.26 0.32 -6.07
C ALA A 297 4.27 0.40 -7.23
N GLU A 298 4.28 1.52 -7.96
CA GLU A 298 5.26 1.79 -9.02
C GLU A 298 6.67 1.83 -8.44
N ALA A 299 6.84 2.48 -7.29
CA ALA A 299 8.08 2.52 -6.54
C ALA A 299 8.57 1.16 -6.06
N ALA A 300 7.66 0.32 -5.55
CA ALA A 300 7.99 -1.04 -5.13
C ALA A 300 8.44 -1.89 -6.34
N TYR A 301 7.73 -1.79 -7.47
CA TYR A 301 8.10 -2.49 -8.70
C TYR A 301 9.45 -2.01 -9.27
N ASP A 302 9.68 -0.70 -9.33
CA ASP A 302 10.95 -0.15 -9.79
C ASP A 302 12.12 -0.62 -8.91
N THR A 303 11.92 -0.64 -7.60
CA THR A 303 12.91 -1.13 -6.63
C THR A 303 13.23 -2.60 -6.89
N HIS A 304 12.21 -3.43 -7.13
CA HIS A 304 12.39 -4.83 -7.53
C HIS A 304 13.17 -4.96 -8.86
N ARG A 305 12.82 -4.15 -9.87
CA ARG A 305 13.51 -4.16 -11.17
C ARG A 305 15.00 -3.82 -11.00
N LEU A 306 15.32 -2.80 -10.21
CA LEU A 306 16.70 -2.40 -9.90
C LEU A 306 17.47 -3.50 -9.17
N LEU A 307 16.85 -4.16 -8.19
CA LEU A 307 17.42 -5.34 -7.50
C LEU A 307 17.76 -6.48 -8.47
N ARG A 308 16.88 -6.76 -9.44
CA ARG A 308 17.12 -7.82 -10.43
C ARG A 308 18.27 -7.47 -11.38
N MET A 309 18.31 -6.22 -11.87
CA MET A 309 19.33 -5.79 -12.82
C MET A 309 20.73 -5.78 -12.22
N THR A 310 20.86 -5.29 -10.99
CA THR A 310 22.15 -5.23 -10.28
C THR A 310 22.72 -6.61 -9.98
N LYS A 311 21.88 -7.57 -9.53
CA LYS A 311 22.28 -8.99 -9.39
C LYS A 311 22.79 -9.56 -10.71
N LYS A 312 22.09 -9.29 -11.81
CA LYS A 312 22.48 -9.77 -13.16
C LYS A 312 23.80 -9.16 -13.65
N LYS A 313 24.07 -7.90 -13.33
CA LYS A 313 25.28 -7.17 -13.77
C LYS A 313 26.48 -7.32 -12.82
N ASN A 314 26.36 -8.09 -11.72
CA ASN A 314 27.36 -8.18 -10.65
C ASN A 314 27.87 -6.80 -10.17
N CYS A 315 26.98 -5.79 -10.13
CA CYS A 315 27.37 -4.41 -9.83
C CYS A 315 27.58 -4.26 -8.30
N PRO A 316 28.79 -3.94 -7.81
CA PRO A 316 29.15 -3.95 -6.39
C PRO A 316 28.57 -2.76 -5.58
N ILE A 317 27.84 -1.86 -6.22
CA ILE A 317 27.43 -0.55 -5.70
C ILE A 317 26.34 -0.63 -4.59
N TRP A 318 25.94 -1.85 -4.19
CA TRP A 318 24.90 -2.07 -3.19
C TRP A 318 25.23 -1.55 -1.79
N SER A 319 26.51 -1.42 -1.43
CA SER A 319 26.89 -0.78 -0.16
C SER A 319 26.56 0.71 -0.09
N GLN A 320 26.21 1.36 -1.22
CA GLN A 320 25.88 2.79 -1.27
C GLN A 320 24.39 3.05 -1.56
N PHE A 321 23.65 2.08 -2.12
CA PHE A 321 22.21 2.26 -2.40
C PHE A 321 21.30 2.12 -1.18
N ALA A 322 21.71 1.33 -0.18
CA ALA A 322 20.91 1.09 1.01
C ALA A 322 20.78 2.36 1.88
N ASP A 323 21.79 3.23 1.86
CA ASP A 323 21.92 4.34 2.81
C ASP A 323 21.73 5.75 2.19
N THR A 324 21.72 5.88 0.85
CA THR A 324 21.92 7.21 0.20
C THR A 324 20.69 7.81 -0.48
N PHE A 325 19.49 7.63 0.06
CA PHE A 325 18.32 8.42 -0.41
C PHE A 325 17.77 9.41 0.62
N CYS A 326 17.99 9.18 1.91
CA CYS A 326 17.80 10.18 2.96
C CYS A 326 18.75 9.81 4.12
N SER A 327 20.02 10.24 4.05
CA SER A 327 20.92 10.13 5.20
C SER A 327 20.50 11.19 6.23
N PRO A 328 20.28 10.84 7.51
CA PRO A 328 20.03 11.81 8.56
C PRO A 328 21.35 12.51 8.89
N VAL A 329 21.49 13.77 8.50
CA VAL A 329 22.38 14.66 9.25
C VAL A 329 21.70 14.84 10.61
N GLN A 330 22.43 14.57 11.69
CA GLN A 330 21.99 14.78 13.07
C GLN A 330 21.35 16.16 13.19
N GLN A 331 20.02 16.23 13.25
CA GLN A 331 19.29 17.50 13.30
C GLN A 331 19.59 18.19 14.62
N THR A 332 20.46 19.19 14.57
CA THR A 332 20.41 20.29 15.55
C THR A 332 19.42 21.32 15.05
N ALA A 333 18.84 22.13 15.95
CA ALA A 333 17.77 23.10 15.64
C ALA A 333 18.15 24.20 14.61
N ALA A 334 19.36 24.15 14.02
CA ALA A 334 19.88 25.12 13.07
C ALA A 334 20.01 24.60 11.63
N ASP A 335 19.75 23.32 11.35
CA ASP A 335 19.96 22.75 10.01
C ASP A 335 18.72 22.92 9.09
N PRO A 336 18.92 23.31 7.81
CA PRO A 336 17.83 23.48 6.85
C PRO A 336 17.14 22.15 6.50
N PRO A 337 15.88 22.17 6.03
CA PRO A 337 15.10 20.95 5.78
C PRO A 337 15.77 20.04 4.75
N VAL A 338 15.82 18.74 5.07
CA VAL A 338 16.42 17.68 4.24
C VAL A 338 15.75 17.66 2.87
N LYS A 339 16.47 18.09 1.82
CA LYS A 339 16.03 17.91 0.43
C LYS A 339 16.39 16.50 -0.04
N CYS A 340 15.50 15.52 0.15
CA CYS A 340 15.65 14.23 -0.53
C CYS A 340 15.45 14.47 -2.04
N LYS A 341 16.46 14.15 -2.86
CA LYS A 341 16.37 14.31 -4.32
C LYS A 341 15.35 13.30 -4.86
N THR A 342 14.23 13.80 -5.38
CA THR A 342 13.13 13.00 -5.94
C THR A 342 13.42 12.40 -7.32
N ASN A 343 14.55 12.74 -7.96
CA ASN A 343 14.84 12.27 -9.31
C ASN A 343 15.80 11.08 -9.32
N GLY A 344 15.27 9.95 -9.80
CA GLY A 344 15.91 8.65 -10.00
C GLY A 344 17.38 8.67 -10.39
N TYR A 345 18.24 8.55 -9.38
CA TYR A 345 19.64 8.20 -9.62
C TYR A 345 19.70 6.70 -9.92
N ILE A 346 19.74 6.36 -11.22
CA ILE A 346 20.28 5.07 -11.66
C ILE A 346 21.79 5.31 -11.79
N PRO A 347 22.63 4.87 -10.82
CA PRO A 347 24.06 4.92 -11.01
C PRO A 347 24.41 4.15 -12.28
N LYS A 348 25.32 4.74 -13.05
CA LYS A 348 25.84 4.12 -14.27
C LYS A 348 26.60 2.84 -13.89
N CYS A 349 25.94 1.69 -14.05
CA CYS A 349 26.55 0.43 -14.49
C CYS A 349 26.22 0.30 -15.99
#